data_AF-W8WZX4-F1
#
_entry.id   AF-W8WZX4-F1
#
_cell.length_a   1.000
_cell.length_b   1.000
_cell.length_c   1.000
_cell.angle_alpha   90.00
_cell.angle_beta   90.00
_cell.angle_gamma   90.00
#
_symmetry.space_group_name_H-M   'P 1'
#
loop_
_entity.id
_entity.type
_entity.pdbx_description
1 polymer ?
#
loop_
_entity_poly.entity_id
_entity_poly.type
_entity_poly.pdbx_seq_one_letter_code
_entity_poly.pdbx_strand_id
1 'polypeptide(L)'
;MSAPALALFLVMLLTPLGLTAVLSFHVFDGIGTISDDYSLVNYLEVLSDPYYHEIFLRTESLFRRLPEKETGAEREIGMDLDGMAVRVPAGISVAAALLLLGVDRFRASAVSGMPRAPYCMMGVCFECLVEIDGEPNQQACLVTVRDGMRVATLRTPDLAEFMRGGENLHG
;
A
#
# COMPACT_ATOMS: atom_id res chain seq x y z
N MET A 1 -19.95 35.42 -11.00
CA MET A 1 -19.91 34.44 -12.12
C MET A 1 -20.93 34.89 -13.15
N SER A 2 -20.56 35.04 -14.42
CA SER A 2 -21.52 35.47 -15.45
C SER A 2 -22.56 34.35 -15.69
N ALA A 3 -23.85 34.71 -15.76
CA ALA A 3 -24.94 33.77 -16.02
C ALA A 3 -24.68 32.76 -17.17
N PRO A 4 -24.10 33.16 -18.33
CA PRO A 4 -23.76 32.21 -19.39
C PRO A 4 -22.68 31.20 -19.00
N ALA A 5 -21.68 31.59 -18.20
CA ALA A 5 -20.64 30.66 -17.75
C ALA A 5 -21.19 29.62 -16.74
N LEU A 6 -22.12 30.03 -15.87
CA LEU A 6 -22.80 29.12 -14.95
C LEU A 6 -23.69 28.12 -15.69
N ALA A 7 -24.42 28.57 -16.71
CA ALA A 7 -25.26 27.69 -17.52
C ALA A 7 -24.43 26.61 -18.24
N LEU A 8 -23.31 27.01 -18.87
CA LEU A 8 -22.40 26.06 -19.51
C LEU A 8 -21.80 25.06 -18.52
N PHE A 9 -21.36 25.54 -17.35
CA PHE A 9 -20.82 24.68 -16.30
C PHE A 9 -21.85 23.66 -15.80
N LEU A 10 -23.08 24.10 -15.55
CA LEU A 10 -24.16 23.21 -15.11
C LEU A 10 -24.50 22.18 -16.20
N VAL A 11 -24.58 22.58 -17.47
CA VAL A 11 -24.84 21.65 -18.58
C VAL A 11 -23.71 20.62 -18.69
N MET A 12 -22.45 21.07 -18.62
CA MET A 12 -21.28 20.19 -18.71
C MET A 12 -21.20 19.19 -17.55
N LEU A 13 -21.69 19.56 -16.36
CA LEU A 13 -21.69 18.69 -15.18
C LEU A 13 -22.92 17.74 -15.17
N LEU A 14 -24.11 18.28 -15.41
CA LEU A 14 -25.36 17.53 -15.31
C LEU A 14 -25.55 16.53 -16.46
N THR A 15 -25.03 16.82 -17.66
CA THR A 15 -25.16 15.92 -18.82
C THR A 15 -24.46 14.56 -18.59
N PRO A 16 -23.15 14.49 -18.28
CA PRO A 16 -22.50 13.21 -18.02
C PRO A 16 -23.06 12.55 -16.76
N LEU A 17 -23.38 13.31 -15.71
CA LEU A 17 -23.95 12.74 -14.48
C LEU A 17 -25.33 12.10 -14.74
N GLY A 18 -26.17 12.76 -15.54
CA GLY A 18 -27.46 12.24 -15.97
C GLY A 18 -27.31 10.98 -16.83
N LEU A 19 -26.37 10.98 -17.78
CA LEU A 19 -26.08 9.79 -18.60
C LEU A 19 -25.57 8.63 -17.74
N THR A 20 -24.66 8.88 -16.81
CA THR A 20 -24.16 7.87 -15.86
C THR A 20 -25.27 7.33 -14.97
N ALA A 21 -26.15 8.19 -14.46
CA ALA A 21 -27.29 7.77 -13.65
C ALA A 21 -28.23 6.87 -14.46
N VAL A 22 -28.56 7.24 -15.69
CA VAL A 22 -29.40 6.42 -16.58
C VAL A 22 -28.74 5.06 -16.86
N LEU A 23 -27.45 5.05 -17.22
CA LEU A 23 -26.72 3.81 -17.50
C LEU A 23 -26.61 2.90 -16.26
N SER A 24 -26.53 3.45 -15.04
CA SER A 24 -26.46 2.69 -13.79
C SER A 24 -27.70 1.82 -13.51
N PHE A 25 -28.84 2.14 -14.12
CA PHE A 25 -30.08 1.38 -13.95
C PHE A 25 -30.26 0.25 -14.97
N HIS A 26 -29.43 0.19 -16.01
CA HIS A 26 -29.47 -0.87 -17.02
C HIS A 26 -28.58 -2.06 -16.62
N VAL A 27 -29.13 -3.26 -16.71
CA VAL A 27 -28.37 -4.51 -16.54
C VAL A 27 -27.58 -4.78 -17.83
N PHE A 28 -26.26 -4.93 -17.70
CA PHE A 28 -25.38 -5.14 -18.85
C PHE A 28 -24.93 -6.61 -18.87
N ASP A 29 -25.59 -7.44 -19.66
CA ASP A 29 -25.06 -8.75 -19.99
C ASP A 29 -23.89 -8.55 -20.96
N GLY A 30 -22.71 -9.07 -20.63
CA GLY A 30 -21.42 -8.78 -21.28
C GLY A 30 -21.29 -9.06 -22.79
N ILE A 31 -22.40 -9.32 -23.48
CA ILE A 31 -22.55 -9.47 -24.92
C ILE A 31 -23.65 -8.50 -25.41
N GLY A 32 -23.42 -7.20 -25.24
CA GLY A 32 -23.98 -6.10 -26.04
C GLY A 32 -25.50 -5.91 -26.12
N THR A 33 -26.30 -6.66 -25.37
CA THR A 33 -27.77 -6.57 -25.43
C THR A 33 -28.28 -5.96 -24.15
N ILE A 34 -28.82 -4.75 -24.24
CA ILE A 34 -29.45 -4.05 -23.10
C ILE A 34 -30.81 -4.72 -22.90
N SER A 35 -31.01 -5.44 -21.80
CA SER A 35 -32.33 -5.94 -21.41
C SER A 35 -33.16 -4.81 -20.79
N ASP A 36 -34.46 -4.78 -21.06
CA ASP A 36 -35.42 -3.79 -20.53
C ASP A 36 -35.85 -4.09 -19.07
N ASP A 37 -35.09 -4.92 -18.35
CA ASP A 37 -35.37 -5.24 -16.96
C ASP A 37 -34.90 -4.10 -16.05
N TYR A 38 -35.84 -3.25 -15.63
CA TYR A 38 -35.58 -2.13 -14.74
C TYR A 38 -35.17 -2.62 -13.34
N SER A 39 -33.90 -2.43 -13.00
CA SER A 39 -33.31 -2.77 -11.69
C SER A 39 -33.75 -1.88 -10.51
N LEU A 40 -34.68 -0.94 -10.74
CA LEU A 40 -35.13 0.04 -9.75
C LEU A 40 -35.66 -0.61 -8.46
N VAL A 41 -36.28 -1.80 -8.58
CA VAL A 41 -36.74 -2.59 -7.43
C VAL A 41 -35.55 -3.06 -6.57
N ASN A 42 -34.46 -3.50 -7.19
CA ASN A 42 -33.26 -3.96 -6.49
C ASN A 42 -32.54 -2.81 -5.77
N TYR A 43 -32.49 -1.62 -6.37
CA TYR A 43 -31.96 -0.42 -5.71
C TYR A 43 -32.83 0.04 -4.55
N LEU A 44 -34.16 0.05 -4.73
CA LEU A 44 -35.11 0.39 -3.67
C LEU A 44 -35.03 -0.62 -2.52
N GLU A 45 -34.89 -1.91 -2.81
CA GLU A 45 -34.73 -2.97 -1.83
C GLU A 45 -33.48 -2.72 -0.97
N VAL A 46 -32.32 -2.52 -1.60
CA VAL A 46 -31.06 -2.23 -0.88
C VAL A 46 -31.14 -0.92 -0.07
N LEU A 47 -31.71 0.15 -0.65
CA LEU A 47 -31.89 1.43 0.05
C LEU A 47 -32.92 1.38 1.18
N SER A 48 -33.87 0.44 1.12
CA SER A 48 -34.87 0.23 2.18
C SER A 48 -34.40 -0.77 3.24
N ASP A 49 -33.31 -1.50 3.00
CA ASP A 49 -32.80 -2.50 3.92
C ASP A 49 -32.20 -1.83 5.18
N PRO A 50 -32.75 -2.10 6.38
CA PRO A 50 -32.19 -1.61 7.63
C PRO A 50 -30.71 -2.01 7.83
N TYR A 51 -30.31 -3.19 7.34
CA TYR A 51 -28.94 -3.68 7.42
C TYR A 51 -27.96 -2.87 6.55
N TYR A 52 -28.40 -2.36 5.40
CA TYR A 52 -27.59 -1.47 4.56
C TYR A 52 -27.22 -0.17 5.30
N HIS A 53 -28.19 0.43 6.01
CA HIS A 53 -27.95 1.63 6.79
C HIS A 53 -27.06 1.38 8.02
N GLU A 54 -27.16 0.22 8.66
CA GLU A 54 -26.26 -0.17 9.74
C GLU A 54 -24.80 -0.28 9.27
N ILE A 55 -24.55 -0.89 8.11
CA ILE A 55 -23.21 -0.96 7.51
C ILE A 55 -22.72 0.45 7.14
N PHE A 56 -23.55 1.23 6.46
CA PHE A 56 -23.18 2.56 5.99
C PHE A 56 -22.82 3.48 7.17
N LEU A 57 -23.62 3.47 8.24
CA LEU A 57 -23.37 4.24 9.47
C LEU A 57 -22.20 3.69 10.32
N ARG A 58 -21.85 2.40 10.19
CA ARG A 58 -20.61 1.86 10.77
C ARG A 58 -19.35 2.39 10.10
N THR A 59 -19.43 2.91 8.88
CA THR A 59 -18.26 3.47 8.17
C THR A 59 -17.63 4.65 8.92
N GLU A 60 -18.44 5.46 9.63
CA GLU A 60 -17.94 6.53 10.53
C GLU A 60 -17.08 5.96 11.68
N SER A 61 -17.35 4.72 12.11
CA SER A 61 -16.56 4.02 13.12
C SER A 61 -15.36 3.25 12.55
N LEU A 62 -15.30 3.03 11.22
CA LEU A 62 -14.19 2.35 10.56
C LEU A 62 -12.91 3.20 10.58
N PHE A 63 -13.05 4.53 10.59
CA PHE A 63 -11.94 5.47 10.75
C PHE A 63 -11.58 5.76 12.20
N ARG A 64 -12.14 5.01 13.16
CA ARG A 64 -11.61 4.99 14.52
C ARG A 64 -10.19 4.45 14.42
N ARG A 65 -9.19 5.25 14.84
CA ARG A 65 -7.85 4.70 15.09
C ARG A 65 -8.03 3.48 15.97
N LEU A 66 -7.68 2.32 15.43
CA LEU A 66 -7.46 1.17 16.28
C LEU A 66 -6.46 1.63 17.34
N PRO A 67 -6.72 1.41 18.64
CA PRO A 67 -5.69 1.65 19.64
C PRO A 67 -4.46 0.95 19.11
N GLU A 68 -3.36 1.69 19.02
CA GLU A 68 -2.09 1.19 18.50
C GLU A 68 -1.83 -0.08 19.28
N LYS A 69 -2.16 -1.22 18.67
CA LYS A 69 -1.91 -2.52 19.26
C LYS A 69 -0.43 -2.43 19.51
N GLU A 70 0.03 -2.66 20.75
CA GLU A 70 1.44 -2.75 21.09
C GLU A 70 2.06 -3.69 20.06
N THR A 71 2.49 -3.09 18.96
CA THR A 71 3.09 -3.78 17.84
C THR A 71 4.45 -4.11 18.42
N GLY A 72 5.12 -5.15 17.95
CA GLY A 72 6.49 -5.41 18.37
C GLY A 72 7.48 -4.23 18.17
N ALA A 73 7.01 -3.04 17.79
CA ALA A 73 7.70 -1.76 17.79
C ALA A 73 8.55 -1.48 19.04
N GLU A 74 8.12 -1.87 20.25
CA GLU A 74 8.95 -1.73 21.46
C GLU A 74 9.99 -2.86 21.61
N ARG A 75 9.76 -4.02 21.00
CA ARG A 75 10.66 -5.17 21.08
C ARG A 75 11.58 -5.19 19.89
N GLU A 76 12.83 -4.80 20.09
CA GLU A 76 13.87 -5.03 19.08
C GLU A 76 14.25 -6.52 19.00
N ILE A 77 14.55 -6.97 17.77
CA ILE A 77 15.10 -8.29 17.48
C ILE A 77 16.39 -8.14 16.69
N GLY A 78 17.31 -9.10 16.85
CA GLY A 78 18.57 -9.12 16.13
C GLY A 78 18.38 -9.73 14.74
N MET A 79 19.01 -9.14 13.73
CA MET A 79 19.18 -9.78 12.42
C MET A 79 20.60 -9.52 11.91
N ASP A 80 21.06 -10.36 10.99
CA ASP A 80 22.31 -10.14 10.26
C ASP A 80 21.99 -9.50 8.90
N LEU A 81 22.60 -8.35 8.65
CA LEU A 81 22.49 -7.62 7.39
C LEU A 81 23.87 -7.54 6.75
N ASP A 82 24.05 -8.24 5.63
CA ASP A 82 25.31 -8.28 4.89
C ASP A 82 26.52 -8.65 5.77
N GLY A 83 26.32 -9.53 6.75
CA GLY A 83 27.33 -9.96 7.73
C GLY A 83 27.47 -9.05 8.95
N MET A 84 26.61 -8.05 9.11
CA MET A 84 26.60 -7.15 10.26
C MET A 84 25.37 -7.37 11.15
N ALA A 85 25.60 -7.55 12.44
CA ALA A 85 24.52 -7.64 13.42
C ALA A 85 23.84 -6.27 13.61
N VAL A 86 22.54 -6.20 13.35
CA VAL A 86 21.70 -5.01 13.52
C VAL A 86 20.48 -5.32 14.38
N ARG A 87 19.94 -4.31 15.05
CA ARG A 87 18.67 -4.40 15.79
C ARG A 87 17.60 -3.62 15.06
N VAL A 88 16.42 -4.22 14.93
CA VAL A 88 15.26 -3.58 14.28
C VAL A 88 13.98 -3.92 15.05
N PRO A 89 12.94 -3.08 14.94
CA PRO A 89 11.66 -3.35 15.59
C PRO A 89 11.06 -4.68 15.14
N ALA A 90 10.48 -5.46 16.06
CA ALA A 90 9.82 -6.71 15.72
C ALA A 90 8.47 -6.46 15.02
N GLY A 91 8.08 -7.39 14.16
CA GLY A 91 6.76 -7.37 13.51
C GLY A 91 6.65 -6.45 12.28
N ILE A 92 7.71 -5.73 11.91
CA ILE A 92 7.79 -5.01 10.64
C ILE A 92 8.31 -5.93 9.52
N SER A 93 8.13 -5.51 8.27
CA SER A 93 8.70 -6.24 7.13
C SER A 93 10.21 -6.03 7.03
N VAL A 94 10.92 -6.96 6.41
CA VAL A 94 12.35 -6.84 6.11
C VAL A 94 12.61 -5.55 5.31
N ALA A 95 11.74 -5.19 4.37
CA ALA A 95 11.87 -3.95 3.62
C ALA A 95 11.79 -2.70 4.51
N ALA A 96 10.86 -2.66 5.47
CA ALA A 96 10.75 -1.56 6.42
C ALA A 96 11.98 -1.48 7.33
N ALA A 97 12.46 -2.63 7.82
CA ALA A 97 13.66 -2.74 8.64
C ALA A 97 14.91 -2.19 7.92
N LEU A 98 15.12 -2.60 6.66
CA LEU A 98 16.22 -2.12 5.84
C LEU A 98 16.15 -0.60 5.59
N LEU A 99 14.97 -0.06 5.30
CA LEU A 99 14.78 1.38 5.12
C LEU A 99 15.05 2.18 6.41
N LEU A 100 14.67 1.66 7.58
CA LEU A 100 14.98 2.28 8.88
C LEU A 100 16.49 2.37 9.12
N LEU A 101 17.24 1.39 8.63
CA LEU A 101 18.71 1.36 8.67
C LEU A 101 19.35 2.21 7.56
N GLY A 102 18.56 2.92 6.75
CA GLY A 102 19.06 3.79 5.67
C GLY A 102 19.44 3.05 4.39
N VAL A 103 19.09 1.77 4.25
CA VAL A 103 19.37 1.00 3.02
C VAL A 103 18.44 1.46 1.90
N ASP A 104 18.99 1.98 0.81
CA ASP A 104 18.26 2.43 -0.38
C ASP A 104 18.56 1.59 -1.64
N ARG A 105 19.41 0.56 -1.53
CA ARG A 105 19.78 -0.35 -2.62
C ARG A 105 19.49 -1.81 -2.27
N PHE A 106 18.39 -2.33 -2.80
CA PHE A 106 17.98 -3.72 -2.57
C PHE A 106 18.43 -4.58 -3.74
N ARG A 107 18.10 -4.13 -4.96
CA ARG A 107 18.54 -4.73 -6.21
C ARG A 107 18.97 -3.67 -7.23
N ALA A 108 19.46 -4.13 -8.38
CA ALA A 108 19.72 -3.30 -9.55
C ALA A 108 18.69 -3.58 -10.64
N SER A 109 18.37 -2.58 -11.46
CA SER A 109 17.61 -2.78 -12.69
C SER A 109 18.42 -3.66 -13.66
N ALA A 110 17.80 -4.70 -14.22
CA ALA A 110 18.44 -5.54 -15.23
C ALA A 110 18.77 -4.77 -16.53
N VAL A 111 18.07 -3.65 -16.78
CA VAL A 111 18.23 -2.85 -18.01
C VAL A 111 19.25 -1.73 -17.80
N SER A 112 19.07 -0.92 -16.74
CA SER A 112 19.90 0.28 -16.53
C SER A 112 20.98 0.14 -15.46
N GLY A 113 20.99 -0.96 -14.68
CA GLY A 113 21.88 -1.12 -13.53
C GLY A 113 21.58 -0.19 -12.35
N MET A 114 20.58 0.70 -12.48
CA MET A 114 20.24 1.66 -11.44
C MET A 114 19.78 0.94 -10.15
N PRO A 115 20.18 1.44 -8.96
CA PRO A 115 19.73 0.88 -7.70
C PRO A 115 18.21 1.02 -7.56
N ARG A 116 17.62 0.07 -6.86
CA ARG A 116 16.19 -0.03 -6.66
C ARG A 116 15.89 -0.25 -5.18
N ALA A 117 14.88 0.48 -4.71
CA ALA A 117 14.33 0.39 -3.37
C ALA A 117 12.84 0.00 -3.45
N PRO A 118 12.24 -0.49 -2.36
CA PRO A 118 10.82 -0.78 -2.31
C PRO A 118 9.97 0.44 -2.70
N TYR A 119 9.15 0.30 -3.73
CA TYR A 119 8.24 1.36 -4.18
C TYR A 119 6.81 1.15 -3.66
N CYS A 120 6.25 -0.05 -3.86
CA CYS A 120 4.84 -0.31 -3.56
C CYS A 120 4.56 -0.80 -2.13
N MET A 121 5.54 -1.37 -1.44
CA MET A 121 5.36 -2.08 -0.15
C MET A 121 4.27 -3.18 -0.12
N MET A 122 3.88 -3.70 -1.28
CA MET A 122 2.77 -4.66 -1.43
C MET A 122 3.15 -5.90 -2.26
N GLY A 123 4.42 -6.04 -2.64
CA GLY A 123 4.88 -7.16 -3.46
C GLY A 123 4.57 -7.08 -4.96
N VAL A 124 4.00 -5.98 -5.46
CA VAL A 124 3.65 -5.86 -6.89
C VAL A 124 4.76 -5.30 -7.77
N CYS A 125 5.67 -4.49 -7.20
CA CYS A 125 6.72 -3.80 -7.98
C CYS A 125 8.00 -4.62 -8.20
N PHE A 126 8.23 -5.66 -7.39
CA PHE A 126 9.46 -6.46 -7.40
C PHE A 126 10.78 -5.65 -7.26
N GLU A 127 10.74 -4.43 -6.72
CA GLU A 127 11.94 -3.60 -6.52
C GLU A 127 12.69 -3.90 -5.21
N CYS A 128 12.05 -4.61 -4.28
CA CYS A 128 12.59 -4.94 -2.95
C CYS A 128 13.19 -6.35 -2.85
N LEU A 129 13.69 -6.89 -3.96
CA LEU A 129 14.22 -8.26 -3.96
C LEU A 129 15.57 -8.31 -3.26
N VAL A 130 15.71 -9.22 -2.29
CA VAL A 130 16.93 -9.48 -1.53
C VAL A 130 17.10 -10.99 -1.34
N GLU A 131 18.24 -11.42 -0.81
CA GLU A 131 18.42 -12.78 -0.34
C GLU A 131 18.06 -12.85 1.15
N ILE A 132 17.26 -13.84 1.54
CA ILE A 132 16.86 -14.06 2.94
C ILE A 132 17.16 -15.50 3.31
N ASP A 133 17.95 -15.71 4.36
CA ASP A 133 18.33 -17.02 4.87
C ASP A 133 18.94 -17.96 3.80
N GLY A 134 19.58 -17.39 2.77
CA GLY A 134 20.17 -18.11 1.63
C GLY A 134 19.24 -18.27 0.42
N GLU A 135 17.97 -17.88 0.53
CA GLU A 135 17.00 -17.93 -0.57
C GLU A 135 17.03 -16.60 -1.35
N PRO A 136 17.41 -16.61 -2.64
CA PRO A 136 17.51 -15.40 -3.44
C PRO A 136 16.12 -14.90 -3.91
N ASN A 137 16.06 -13.65 -4.37
CA ASN A 137 14.88 -13.03 -4.98
C ASN A 137 13.63 -13.06 -4.08
N GLN A 138 13.82 -12.92 -2.77
CA GLN A 138 12.72 -12.82 -1.82
C GLN A 138 12.19 -11.39 -1.78
N GLN A 139 10.86 -11.25 -1.74
CA GLN A 139 10.21 -9.95 -1.67
C GLN A 139 10.25 -9.43 -0.23
N ALA A 140 11.27 -8.63 0.10
CA ALA A 140 11.49 -8.12 1.45
C ALA A 140 10.25 -7.42 2.08
N CYS A 141 9.37 -6.83 1.27
CA CYS A 141 8.15 -6.19 1.76
C CYS A 141 7.06 -7.16 2.25
N LEU A 142 7.13 -8.44 1.86
CA LEU A 142 6.17 -9.48 2.25
C LEU A 142 6.70 -10.39 3.37
N VAL A 143 7.99 -10.30 3.69
CA VAL A 143 8.62 -11.11 4.74
C VAL A 143 8.72 -10.30 6.01
N THR A 144 8.19 -10.83 7.12
CA THR A 144 8.33 -10.22 8.46
C THR A 144 9.71 -10.52 9.03
N VAL A 145 10.32 -9.56 9.73
CA VAL A 145 11.62 -9.79 10.38
C VAL A 145 11.48 -10.86 11.46
N ARG A 146 12.47 -11.77 11.52
CA ARG A 146 12.59 -12.84 12.51
C ARG A 146 13.95 -12.75 13.19
N ASP A 147 13.98 -13.01 14.49
CA ASP A 147 15.21 -12.98 15.28
C ASP A 147 16.24 -13.96 14.72
N GLY A 148 17.48 -13.49 14.55
CA GLY A 148 18.60 -14.25 13.99
C GLY A 148 18.55 -14.50 12.48
N MET A 149 17.59 -13.94 11.75
CA MET A 149 17.54 -14.11 10.29
C MET A 149 18.72 -13.41 9.60
N ARG A 150 19.11 -13.93 8.43
CA ARG A 150 20.17 -13.35 7.59
C ARG A 150 19.58 -12.72 6.34
N VAL A 151 19.98 -11.49 6.05
CA VAL A 151 19.54 -10.74 4.88
C VAL A 151 20.76 -10.24 4.13
N ALA A 152 20.86 -10.55 2.84
CA ALA A 152 21.90 -10.04 1.98
C ALA A 152 21.31 -9.17 0.86
N THR A 153 21.87 -7.97 0.71
CA THR A 153 21.48 -6.99 -0.30
C THR A 153 22.57 -6.86 -1.37
N LEU A 154 22.30 -6.12 -2.45
CA LEU A 154 23.37 -5.64 -3.32
C LEU A 154 24.17 -4.57 -2.57
N ARG A 155 25.19 -5.02 -1.81
CA ARG A 155 26.13 -4.21 -1.01
C ARG A 155 26.17 -2.73 -1.40
N THR A 156 25.67 -1.88 -0.50
CA THR A 156 26.12 -0.49 -0.40
C THR A 156 27.61 -0.48 0.01
N PRO A 157 28.44 0.42 -0.53
CA PRO A 157 29.72 0.71 0.11
C PRO A 157 29.42 1.36 1.47
N ASP A 158 29.78 0.67 2.54
CA ASP A 158 29.92 1.14 3.93
C ASP A 158 28.64 1.48 4.73
N LEU A 159 27.82 0.47 5.05
CA LEU A 159 26.79 0.60 6.10
C LEU A 159 27.40 0.92 7.48
N ALA A 160 28.67 0.53 7.72
CA ALA A 160 29.35 0.81 8.98
C ALA A 160 29.69 2.31 9.16
N GLU A 161 29.92 3.07 8.09
CA GLU A 161 30.13 4.52 8.13
C GLU A 161 28.83 5.28 8.44
N PHE A 162 27.70 4.85 7.88
CA PHE A 162 26.38 5.43 8.20
C PHE A 162 26.00 5.20 9.67
N MET A 163 26.20 3.98 10.20
CA MET A 163 25.91 3.67 11.60
C MET A 163 26.84 4.44 12.57
N ARG A 164 28.13 4.61 12.25
CA ARG A 164 29.06 5.47 13.02
C ARG A 164 28.67 6.95 13.00
N GLY A 165 27.97 7.41 11.96
CA GLY A 165 27.48 8.79 11.84
C GLY A 165 26.21 9.07 12.66
N GLY A 166 25.37 8.05 12.90
CA GLY A 166 24.09 8.18 13.62
C GLY A 166 24.22 8.35 15.13
N GLU A 167 25.34 7.93 15.75
CA GLU A 167 25.58 8.09 17.19
C GLU A 167 25.80 9.55 17.63
N ASN A 168 25.93 10.50 16.69
CA ASN A 168 26.16 11.92 16.98
C ASN A 168 24.92 12.83 16.84
N LEU A 169 23.71 12.29 16.58
CA LEU A 169 22.50 13.10 16.39
C LEU A 169 21.62 13.30 17.65
N HIS A 170 22.10 12.88 18.83
CA HIS A 170 21.41 13.07 20.11
C HIS A 170 22.21 13.88 21.15
N GLY A 171 23.13 14.74 20.69
CA GLY A 171 23.84 15.73 21.51
C GLY A 171 23.20 17.10 21.46
#